data_AF-A0A1I6LHU4-F1
#
_entry.id   AF-A0A1I6LHU4-F1
#
_cell.length_a   1.000
_cell.length_b   1.000
_cell.length_c   1.000
_cell.angle_alpha   90.00
_cell.angle_beta   90.00
_cell.angle_gamma   90.00
#
_symmetry.space_group_name_H-M   'P 1'
#
loop_
_entity.id
_entity.type
_entity.pdbx_description
1 polymer ?
#
loop_
_entity_poly.entity_id
_entity_poly.type
_entity_poly.pdbx_seq_one_letter_code
_entity_poly.pdbx_strand_id
1 'polypeptide(L)' 'MPVLAIIAAVLLPPLGVFLREGLSTAFWVDVLLTILAWVPGVIFALIVVLKPDLLPAGWRRQGPARVR' A
#
# COMPACT_ATOMS: atom_id res chain seq x y z
N MET A 1 9.54 -4.06 10.64
CA MET A 1 9.48 -3.33 9.36
C MET A 1 10.32 -4.08 8.34
N PRO A 2 9.74 -4.97 7.52
CA PRO A 2 10.54 -5.61 6.49
C PRO A 2 10.87 -4.52 5.47
N VAL A 3 12.13 -4.13 5.41
CA VAL A 3 12.67 -3.21 4.38
C VAL A 3 12.20 -3.64 2.98
N LEU A 4 11.97 -4.95 2.81
CA LEU A 4 11.32 -5.58 1.68
C LEU A 4 9.98 -4.96 1.26
N ALA A 5 9.09 -4.55 2.17
CA ALA A 5 7.80 -3.95 1.81
C ALA A 5 7.94 -2.54 1.22
N ILE A 6 8.95 -1.79 1.67
CA ILE A 6 9.26 -0.46 1.13
C ILE A 6 9.91 -0.60 -0.25
N ILE A 7 10.86 -1.53 -0.39
CA ILE A 7 11.48 -1.85 -1.69
C ILE A 7 10.42 -2.34 -2.69
N ALA A 8 9.51 -3.22 -2.23
CA ALA A 8 8.40 -3.71 -3.06
C ALA A 8 7.45 -2.57 -3.45
N ALA A 9 7.10 -1.63 -2.55
CA ALA A 9 6.23 -0.51 -2.86
C ALA A 9 6.82 0.47 -3.90
N VAL A 10 8.14 0.54 -4.04
CA VAL A 10 8.80 1.40 -5.04
C VAL A 10 8.99 0.67 -6.38
N LEU A 11 9.39 -0.61 -6.35
CA LEU A 11 9.66 -1.40 -7.55
C LEU A 11 8.36 -1.89 -8.22
N LEU A 12 7.37 -2.29 -7.40
CA LEU A 12 6.08 -2.78 -7.84
C LEU A 12 5.01 -2.31 -6.84
N PRO A 13 4.50 -1.08 -7.00
CA PRO A 13 3.57 -0.44 -6.06
C PRO A 13 2.43 -1.36 -5.54
N PRO A 14 1.73 -2.11 -6.42
CA PRO A 14 0.63 -2.95 -5.97
C PRO A 14 1.11 -4.15 -5.14
N LEU A 15 2.35 -4.60 -5.31
CA LEU A 15 2.93 -5.66 -4.47
C LEU A 15 3.26 -5.17 -3.06
N GLY A 16 3.77 -3.95 -2.93
CA GLY A 16 4.02 -3.33 -1.62
C GLY A 16 2.73 -3.14 -0.81
N VAL A 17 1.65 -2.74 -1.48
CA VAL A 17 0.32 -2.63 -0.88
C VAL A 17 -0.26 -4.01 -0.57
N PHE A 18 -0.15 -4.98 -1.47
CA PHE A 18 -0.63 -6.36 -1.25
C PHE A 18 0.05 -7.05 -0.07
N LEU A 19 1.37 -6.91 0.08
CA LEU A 19 2.09 -7.51 1.21
C LEU A 19 1.68 -6.92 2.57
N ARG A 20 1.09 -5.72 2.56
CA ARG A 20 0.76 -4.97 3.77
C ARG A 20 -0.73 -4.96 4.11
N GLU A 21 -1.60 -4.93 3.11
CA GLU A 21 -3.06 -4.94 3.28
C GLU A 21 -3.76 -6.17 2.69
N GLY A 22 -3.05 -7.02 1.94
CA GLY A 22 -3.64 -8.13 1.19
C GLY A 22 -4.44 -7.65 -0.03
N LEU A 23 -5.44 -8.44 -0.44
CA LEU A 23 -6.41 -8.07 -1.48
C LEU A 23 -7.48 -7.13 -0.90
N SER A 24 -7.08 -5.90 -0.57
CA SER A 24 -7.98 -4.86 -0.06
C SER A 24 -8.44 -3.90 -1.16
N THR A 25 -9.40 -3.03 -0.84
CA THR A 25 -9.78 -1.91 -1.72
C THR A 25 -8.58 -1.01 -2.05
N ALA A 26 -7.63 -0.84 -1.11
CA ALA A 26 -6.42 -0.06 -1.36
C ALA A 26 -5.53 -0.71 -2.44
N PHE A 27 -5.44 -2.05 -2.48
CA PHE A 27 -4.72 -2.75 -3.56
C PHE A 27 -5.33 -2.45 -4.94
N TRP A 28 -6.65 -2.55 -5.07
CA TRP A 28 -7.33 -2.28 -6.33
C TRP A 28 -7.22 -0.81 -6.77
N VAL A 29 -7.25 0.11 -5.79
CA VAL A 29 -7.02 1.53 -6.03
C VAL A 29 -5.59 1.76 -6.50
N ASP A 30 -4.59 1.16 -5.84
CA ASP A 30 -3.18 1.27 -6.24
C ASP A 30 -2.91 0.71 -7.65
N VAL A 31 -3.54 -0.42 -8.01
CA VAL A 31 -3.49 -0.98 -9.37
C VAL A 31 -4.08 -0.01 -10.39
N LEU A 32 -5.26 0.57 -10.10
CA LEU A 32 -5.91 1.53 -10.98
C LEU A 32 -5.06 2.80 -11.15
N LEU A 33 -4.50 3.33 -10.06
CA LEU A 33 -3.60 4.47 -10.08
C LEU A 33 -2.34 4.16 -10.87
N THR A 34 -1.73 3.00 -10.69
CA THR A 34 -0.53 2.57 -11.42
C THR A 34 -0.77 2.49 -12.93
N ILE A 35 -1.95 2.04 -13.36
CA ILE A 35 -2.34 1.99 -14.78
C ILE A 35 -2.61 3.39 -15.34
N LEU A 36 -3.18 4.30 -14.55
CA LEU A 36 -3.52 5.67 -14.98
C LEU A 36 -2.30 6.61 -15.00
N ALA A 37 -1.41 6.47 -14.01
CA ALA A 37 -0.11 7.13 -13.91
C ALA A 37 0.74 6.48 -12.79
N TRP A 38 1.94 6.03 -13.13
CA TRP A 38 2.83 5.33 -12.17
C TRP A 38 3.15 6.17 -10.91
N VAL A 39 3.37 7.47 -11.06
CA VAL A 39 3.77 8.39 -9.97
C VAL A 39 2.72 8.46 -8.84
N PRO A 40 1.43 8.74 -9.09
CA PRO A 40 0.43 8.77 -8.02
C PRO A 40 0.15 7.39 -7.41
N GLY A 41 0.38 6.28 -8.15
CA GLY A 41 0.39 4.93 -7.58
C GLY A 41 1.49 4.76 -6.51
N VAL A 42 2.73 5.14 -6.83
CA VAL A 42 3.85 5.10 -5.86
C VAL A 42 3.55 5.93 -4.61
N ILE A 43 2.99 7.14 -4.76
CA ILE A 43 2.63 8.00 -3.61
C ILE A 43 1.56 7.33 -2.74
N PHE A 44 0.52 6.75 -3.35
CA PHE A 44 -0.52 6.05 -2.63
C PHE A 44 0.03 4.82 -1.88
N ALA A 45 0.84 3.99 -2.54
CA ALA A 45 1.53 2.86 -1.93
C ALA A 45 2.42 3.29 -0.75
N LEU A 46 3.12 4.43 -0.85
CA LEU A 46 3.92 4.99 0.23
C LEU A 46 3.07 5.53 1.40
N ILE A 47 1.88 6.09 1.15
CA ILE A 47 0.98 6.52 2.22
C ILE A 47 0.44 5.31 2.98
N VAL A 48 -0.01 4.27 2.27
CA VAL A 48 -0.37 2.96 2.87
C VAL A 48 0.83 2.38 3.65
N VAL A 49 2.01 2.48 3.02
CA VAL A 49 3.42 2.26 3.42
C VAL A 49 3.92 2.81 4.76
N LEU A 50 3.68 4.10 4.97
CA LEU A 50 4.41 4.90 5.97
C LEU A 50 3.46 5.60 6.93
N LYS A 51 2.28 5.99 6.43
CA LYS A 51 1.28 6.75 7.17
C LYS A 51 -0.15 6.28 6.91
N PRO A 52 -0.50 5.05 7.31
CA PRO A 52 -1.86 4.52 7.14
C PRO A 52 -2.90 5.34 7.92
N ASP A 53 -2.49 6.15 8.90
CA ASP A 53 -3.32 7.10 9.63
C ASP A 53 -3.91 8.22 8.76
N LEU A 54 -3.25 8.56 7.64
CA LEU A 54 -3.76 9.51 6.65
C LEU A 54 -4.90 8.93 5.80
N LEU A 55 -5.08 7.61 5.80
CA LEU A 55 -6.15 6.96 5.06
C LEU A 55 -7.45 6.95 5.89
N PRO A 56 -8.62 7.13 5.26
CA PRO A 56 -9.91 7.09 5.94
C PRO A 56 -10.13 5.73 6.61
N ALA A 57 -10.81 5.71 7.76
CA ALA A 57 -10.91 4.52 8.61
C ALA A 57 -11.47 3.28 7.88
N GLY A 58 -12.34 3.45 6.89
CA GLY A 58 -12.90 2.36 6.09
C GLY A 58 -11.89 1.64 5.19
N TRP A 59 -10.72 2.24 4.96
CA TRP A 59 -9.66 1.69 4.11
C TRP A 59 -8.56 1.03 4.95
N ARG A 60 -8.54 1.28 6.27
CA ARG A 60 -7.59 0.70 7.22
C ARG A 60 -7.97 -0.74 7.59
N ARG A 61 -7.86 -1.69 6.67
CA ARG A 61 -7.92 -3.11 7.03
C ARG A 61 -6.52 -3.61 7.38
N GLN A 62 -6.31 -3.87 8.66
CA GLN A 62 -5.03 -4.30 9.23
C GLN A 62 -4.56 -5.62 8.58
N GLY A 63 -3.61 -5.55 7.64
CA GLY A 63 -2.79 -6.70 7.25
C GLY A 63 -1.62 -6.91 8.21
N PRO A 64 -0.89 -8.04 8.04
CA PRO A 64 -0.62 -9.01 9.08
C PRO A 64 0.08 -8.40 10.29
N ALA A 65 -0.63 -8.47 11.41
CA ALA A 65 -0.13 -8.31 12.76
C ALA A 65 0.79 -7.09 12.97
N ARG A 66 0.21 -6.06 13.59
CA ARG A 66 0.91 -5.32 14.65
C ARG A 66 1.46 -6.35 15.64
N VAL A 67 2.64 -6.90 15.36
CA VAL A 67 3.46 -7.61 16.35
C VAL A 67 3.98 -6.52 17.26
N ARG A 68 3.11 -6.13 18.20
CA ARG A 68 3.28 -5.26 19.36
C ARG A 68 3.85 -3.87 19.09
#